data_AF-A0A2K3P4P1-F1
#
_entry.id   AF-A0A2K3P4P1-F1
#
_cell.length_a   1.000
_cell.length_b   1.000
_cell.length_c   1.000
_cell.angle_alpha   90.00
_cell.angle_beta   90.00
_cell.angle_gamma   90.00
#
_symmetry.space_group_name_H-M   'P 1'
#
loop_
_entity.id
_entity.type
_entity.pdbx_description
1 polymer ?
#
loop_
_entity_poly.entity_id
_entity_poly.type
_entity_poly.pdbx_seq_one_letter_code
_entity_poly.pdbx_strand_id
1 'polypeptide(L)'
;EYFYGLANDLSPHSNISNFSDLFVYRVGGGPQAPRSALPIGAEPAADPTRVVAVNINRDLLHTVLAISFAKEPDEIISSNVAGFIYVTDVDIQRKKITYLAPSAGELPSKYLIMGSLTWLET
;
A
#
# COMPACT_ATOMS: atom_id res chain seq x y z
N GLU A 1 -9.01 16.18 2.19
CA GLU A 1 -7.97 17.17 2.57
C GLU A 1 -6.60 16.87 1.95
N TYR A 2 -6.01 15.67 2.12
CA TYR A 2 -4.66 15.41 1.57
C TYR A 2 -4.51 15.66 0.05
N PHE A 3 -5.42 15.14 -0.78
CA PHE A 3 -5.34 15.27 -2.24
C PHE A 3 -5.89 16.59 -2.78
N TYR A 4 -6.96 17.09 -2.16
CA TYR A 4 -7.73 18.23 -2.67
C TYR A 4 -7.50 19.54 -1.89
N GLY A 5 -6.75 19.51 -0.78
CA GLY A 5 -6.61 20.65 0.12
C GLY A 5 -7.82 20.84 1.04
N LEU A 6 -7.75 21.85 1.91
CA LEU A 6 -8.85 22.23 2.82
C LEU A 6 -9.96 22.99 2.08
N ALA A 7 -9.57 23.77 1.07
CA ALA A 7 -10.47 24.64 0.31
C ALA A 7 -10.76 24.10 -1.11
N ASN A 8 -10.43 22.83 -1.39
CA ASN A 8 -10.51 22.22 -2.71
C ASN A 8 -9.66 22.96 -3.78
N ASP A 9 -8.51 23.50 -3.34
CA ASP A 9 -7.59 24.35 -4.09
C ASP A 9 -6.41 23.56 -4.69
N LEU A 10 -6.22 22.30 -4.29
CA LEU A 10 -5.26 21.39 -4.90
C LEU A 10 -5.91 20.57 -6.02
N SER A 11 -5.13 20.26 -7.05
CA SER A 11 -5.58 19.51 -8.23
C SER A 11 -4.82 18.18 -8.32
N PRO A 12 -5.31 17.11 -7.68
CA PRO A 12 -4.65 15.81 -7.75
C PRO A 12 -4.79 15.21 -9.15
N HIS A 13 -3.89 14.29 -9.49
CA HIS A 13 -3.76 13.74 -10.83
C HIS A 13 -4.01 12.24 -10.86
N SER A 14 -4.79 11.78 -11.83
CA SER A 14 -5.03 10.35 -12.09
C SER A 14 -3.94 9.79 -13.00
N ASN A 15 -3.27 8.74 -12.55
CA ASN A 15 -2.17 8.10 -13.26
C ASN A 15 -2.44 6.60 -13.43
N ILE A 16 -1.81 6.01 -14.47
CA ILE A 16 -1.92 4.59 -14.78
C ILE A 16 -0.52 3.99 -14.84
N SER A 17 -0.29 2.89 -14.13
CA SER A 17 0.99 2.16 -14.14
C SER A 17 0.81 0.67 -14.40
N ASN A 18 1.84 -0.02 -14.89
CA ASN A 18 1.81 -1.47 -15.00
C ASN A 18 2.03 -2.12 -13.64
N PHE A 19 1.47 -3.31 -13.43
CA PHE A 19 1.76 -4.10 -12.23
C PHE A 19 3.25 -4.45 -12.10
N SER A 20 3.97 -4.58 -13.22
CA SER A 20 5.41 -4.88 -13.23
C SER A 20 6.28 -3.75 -12.68
N ASP A 21 5.74 -2.52 -12.65
CA ASP A 21 6.51 -1.33 -12.32
C ASP A 21 6.43 -1.01 -10.83
N LEU A 22 5.60 -1.74 -10.08
CA LEU A 22 5.25 -1.48 -8.70
C LEU A 22 5.38 -2.76 -7.86
N PHE A 23 5.83 -2.59 -6.62
CA PHE A 23 5.90 -3.66 -5.64
C PHE A 23 5.10 -3.26 -4.41
N VAL A 24 4.04 -4.02 -4.11
CA VAL A 24 3.17 -3.73 -2.96
C VAL A 24 3.55 -4.63 -1.79
N TYR A 25 3.65 -4.03 -0.61
CA TYR A 25 3.98 -4.71 0.63
C TYR A 25 2.96 -4.39 1.71
N ARG A 26 2.85 -5.31 2.67
CA ARG A 26 2.13 -5.09 3.92
C ARG A 26 3.10 -5.23 5.08
N VAL A 27 3.03 -4.27 6.00
CA VAL A 27 3.80 -4.30 7.25
C VAL A 27 2.94 -4.91 8.34
N GLY A 28 3.53 -5.83 9.08
CA GLY A 28 2.87 -6.55 10.15
C GLY A 28 1.93 -7.64 9.65
N GLY A 29 1.66 -8.58 10.55
CA GLY A 29 0.88 -9.76 10.21
C GLY A 29 1.76 -10.89 9.64
N GLY A 30 1.33 -12.10 9.95
CA GLY A 30 1.96 -13.35 9.56
C GLY A 30 1.04 -14.50 9.94
N PRO A 31 1.32 -15.74 9.51
CA PRO A 31 0.55 -16.89 9.93
C PRO A 31 0.63 -16.98 11.46
N GLN A 32 -0.47 -16.63 12.10
CA GLN A 32 -0.60 -16.80 13.53
C GLN A 32 -0.88 -18.29 13.76
N ALA A 33 0.01 -18.98 14.46
CA ALA A 33 -0.27 -20.37 14.81
C ALA A 33 -1.61 -20.42 15.59
N PRO A 34 -2.53 -21.33 15.25
CA PRO A 34 -3.77 -21.47 16.02
C PRO A 34 -3.41 -21.80 17.47
N ARG A 35 -4.21 -21.28 18.42
CA ARG A 35 -3.95 -21.47 19.86
C ARG A 35 -3.81 -22.95 20.27
N SER A 36 -4.45 -23.85 19.52
CA SER A 36 -4.34 -25.30 19.71
C SER A 36 -2.96 -25.89 19.37
N ALA A 37 -2.16 -25.19 18.55
CA ALA A 37 -0.79 -25.56 18.20
C ALA A 37 0.27 -24.86 19.08
N LEU A 38 -0.16 -24.03 20.04
CA LEU A 38 0.72 -23.33 20.97
C LEU A 38 0.82 -24.11 22.29
N PRO A 39 1.99 -24.10 22.96
CA PRO A 39 2.11 -24.62 24.33
C PRO A 39 1.13 -23.94 25.28
N ILE A 40 0.67 -24.66 26.30
CA ILE A 40 -0.18 -24.09 27.36
C ILE A 40 0.52 -22.85 27.93
N GLY A 41 -0.15 -21.70 27.86
CA GLY A 41 0.35 -20.41 28.37
C GLY A 41 1.13 -19.57 27.37
N ALA A 42 1.35 -20.03 26.13
CA ALA A 42 1.94 -19.23 25.07
C ALA A 42 0.87 -18.42 24.34
N GLU A 43 1.06 -17.10 24.26
CA GLU A 43 0.24 -16.25 23.40
C GLU A 43 0.74 -16.31 21.95
N PRO A 44 -0.17 -16.20 20.96
CA PRO A 44 0.24 -16.14 19.57
C PRO A 44 1.04 -14.86 19.31
N ALA A 45 2.32 -15.00 18.95
CA ALA A 45 3.17 -13.88 18.58
C ALA A 45 3.16 -13.70 17.07
N ALA A 46 2.51 -12.64 16.58
CA ALA A 46 2.76 -12.13 15.24
C ALA A 46 3.91 -11.14 15.30
N ASP A 47 4.85 -11.20 14.35
CA ASP A 47 5.88 -10.18 14.21
C ASP A 47 5.23 -8.90 13.64
N PRO A 48 5.15 -7.80 14.42
CA PRO A 48 4.51 -6.56 13.99
C PRO A 48 5.33 -5.82 12.92
N THR A 49 6.61 -6.15 12.75
CA THR A 49 7.54 -5.50 11.83
C THR A 49 7.80 -6.30 10.56
N ARG A 50 7.17 -7.48 10.42
CA ARG A 50 7.35 -8.32 9.24
C ARG A 50 6.81 -7.64 7.99
N VAL A 51 7.65 -7.54 6.97
CA VAL A 51 7.28 -7.07 5.63
C VAL A 51 6.89 -8.28 4.77
N VAL A 52 5.70 -8.21 4.15
CA VAL A 52 5.19 -9.28 3.27
C VAL A 52 4.80 -8.69 1.93
N ALA A 53 5.30 -9.26 0.83
CA ALA A 53 4.88 -8.87 -0.52
C ALA A 53 3.43 -9.28 -0.78
N VAL A 54 2.67 -8.38 -1.40
CA VAL A 54 1.25 -8.56 -1.74
C VAL A 54 1.11 -8.51 -3.25
N ASN A 55 0.40 -9.49 -3.81
CA ASN A 55 0.08 -9.47 -5.23
C ASN A 55 -0.96 -8.38 -5.52
N ILE A 56 -0.74 -7.62 -6.60
CA ILE A 56 -1.70 -6.61 -7.04
C ILE A 56 -2.97 -7.31 -7.53
N ASN A 57 -4.08 -7.09 -6.83
CA ASN A 57 -5.38 -7.67 -7.12
C ASN A 57 -6.51 -6.68 -6.78
N ARG A 58 -7.77 -7.12 -6.91
CA ARG A 58 -8.95 -6.30 -6.61
C ARG A 58 -9.06 -5.84 -5.15
N ASP A 59 -8.35 -6.46 -4.22
CA ASP A 59 -8.38 -6.07 -2.81
C ASP A 59 -7.65 -4.73 -2.58
N LEU A 60 -6.85 -4.27 -3.55
CA LEU A 60 -6.25 -2.94 -3.53
C LEU A 60 -7.20 -1.85 -4.02
N LEU A 61 -8.34 -2.18 -4.62
CA LEU A 61 -9.31 -1.19 -5.05
C LEU A 61 -9.80 -0.39 -3.84
N HIS A 62 -9.85 0.93 -3.97
CA HIS A 62 -10.28 1.84 -2.91
C HIS A 62 -9.36 1.85 -1.68
N THR A 63 -8.12 1.41 -1.82
CA THR A 63 -7.12 1.47 -0.73
C THR A 63 -6.17 2.65 -0.90
N VAL A 64 -5.67 3.14 0.23
CA VAL A 64 -4.58 4.12 0.27
C VAL A 64 -3.25 3.38 0.42
N LEU A 65 -2.31 3.67 -0.48
CA LEU A 65 -0.96 3.12 -0.47
C LEU A 65 0.05 4.23 -0.14
N ALA A 66 0.98 3.93 0.75
CA ALA A 66 2.12 4.81 1.02
C ALA A 66 3.27 4.51 0.05
N ILE A 67 3.91 5.55 -0.47
CA ILE A 67 5.10 5.44 -1.32
C ILE A 67 6.34 5.48 -0.42
N SER A 68 7.11 4.40 -0.34
CA SER A 68 8.31 4.33 0.50
C SER A 68 9.56 4.83 -0.24
N PHE A 69 10.44 5.57 0.44
CA PHE A 69 11.77 5.93 -0.09
C PHE A 69 12.81 4.79 -0.02
N ALA A 70 12.41 3.60 0.44
CA ALA A 70 13.27 2.42 0.44
C ALA A 70 13.82 2.13 -0.96
N LYS A 71 15.09 1.71 -1.04
CA LYS A 71 15.71 1.26 -2.29
C LYS A 71 15.64 -0.26 -2.42
N GLU A 72 15.66 -0.94 -1.28
CA GLU A 72 15.53 -2.38 -1.16
C GLU A 72 14.36 -2.78 -0.22
N PRO A 73 13.76 -3.97 -0.38
CA PRO A 73 12.59 -4.39 0.41
C PRO A 73 12.82 -4.45 1.93
N ASP A 74 14.04 -4.72 2.37
CA ASP A 74 14.45 -4.79 3.77
C ASP A 74 14.53 -3.40 4.44
N GLU A 75 14.69 -2.34 3.64
CA GLU A 75 14.71 -0.95 4.12
C GLU A 75 13.31 -0.35 4.33
N ILE A 76 12.24 -1.06 3.94
CA ILE A 76 10.85 -0.55 3.96
C ILE A 76 10.43 -0.06 5.36
N ILE A 77 10.83 -0.76 6.42
CA ILE A 77 10.48 -0.41 7.80
C ILE A 77 11.24 0.83 8.28
N SER A 78 12.50 0.98 7.88
CA SER A 78 13.37 2.07 8.32
C SER A 78 13.27 3.33 7.45
N SER A 79 12.59 3.25 6.32
CA SER A 79 12.50 4.33 5.34
C SER A 79 11.28 5.21 5.55
N ASN A 80 11.47 6.51 5.35
CA ASN A 80 10.36 7.46 5.31
C ASN A 80 9.48 7.24 4.06
N VAL A 81 8.27 7.78 4.12
CA VAL A 81 7.34 7.80 2.99
C VAL A 81 7.41 9.13 2.24
N ALA A 82 7.34 9.09 0.92
CA ALA A 82 7.27 10.27 0.05
C ALA A 82 5.87 10.91 0.06
N GLY A 83 4.84 10.08 0.27
CA GLY A 83 3.45 10.51 0.24
C GLY A 83 2.52 9.31 0.09
N PHE A 84 1.27 9.60 -0.27
CA PHE A 84 0.22 8.60 -0.40
C PHE A 84 -0.47 8.69 -1.76
N ILE A 85 -0.94 7.56 -2.25
CA ILE A 85 -1.81 7.45 -3.43
C ILE A 85 -3.08 6.71 -3.06
N TYR A 86 -4.15 6.97 -3.81
CA TYR A 86 -5.43 6.30 -3.65
C TYR A 86 -5.76 5.51 -4.91
N VAL A 87 -6.01 4.21 -4.76
CA VAL A 87 -6.29 3.32 -5.90
C VAL A 87 -7.74 3.45 -6.33
N THR A 88 -7.95 3.92 -7.55
CA THR A 88 -9.30 4.17 -8.11
C THR A 88 -9.77 3.03 -9.01
N ASP A 89 -8.86 2.27 -9.63
CA ASP A 89 -9.19 1.12 -10.47
C ASP A 89 -8.06 0.07 -10.52
N VAL A 90 -8.43 -1.20 -10.67
CA VAL A 90 -7.49 -2.32 -10.83
C VAL A 90 -7.95 -3.22 -11.97
N ASP A 91 -7.31 -3.07 -13.14
CA ASP A 91 -7.55 -3.91 -14.31
C ASP A 91 -6.60 -5.12 -14.30
N ILE A 92 -7.11 -6.25 -13.79
CA ILE A 92 -6.38 -7.53 -13.73
C ILE A 92 -6.05 -8.06 -15.14
N GLN A 93 -6.93 -7.86 -16.12
CA GLN A 93 -6.75 -8.42 -17.46
C GLN A 93 -5.61 -7.70 -18.19
N ARG A 94 -5.58 -6.37 -18.08
CA ARG A 94 -4.52 -5.54 -18.68
C ARG A 94 -3.28 -5.40 -17.80
N LYS A 95 -3.32 -5.90 -16.55
CA LYS A 95 -2.27 -5.73 -15.53
C LYS A 95 -1.91 -4.25 -15.31
N LYS A 96 -2.95 -3.42 -15.21
CA LYS A 96 -2.85 -1.97 -15.01
C LYS A 96 -3.54 -1.56 -13.71
N ILE A 97 -2.93 -0.63 -13.00
CA ILE A 97 -3.52 0.01 -11.82
C ILE A 97 -3.70 1.49 -12.12
N THR A 98 -4.86 2.03 -11.78
CA THR A 98 -5.16 3.46 -11.84
C THR A 98 -5.22 4.01 -10.42
N TYR A 99 -4.55 5.14 -10.19
CA TYR A 99 -4.49 5.76 -8.88
C TYR A 99 -4.47 7.28 -8.96
N LEU A 100 -5.00 7.91 -7.92
CA LEU A 100 -4.93 9.33 -7.67
C LEU A 100 -3.66 9.65 -6.87
N ALA A 101 -2.89 10.63 -7.33
CA ALA A 101 -1.67 11.13 -6.70
C ALA A 101 -1.75 12.65 -6.49
N PRO A 102 -1.07 13.23 -5.49
CA PRO A 102 -1.07 14.67 -5.25
C PRO A 102 -0.35 15.47 -6.35
N SER A 103 0.49 14.81 -7.16
CA SER A 103 1.23 15.42 -8.26
C SER A 103 1.14 14.58 -9.53
N ALA A 104 1.27 15.23 -10.69
CA ALA A 104 1.40 14.54 -11.97
C ALA A 104 2.82 13.95 -12.13
N GLY A 105 2.92 12.87 -12.91
CA GLY A 105 4.20 12.24 -13.26
C GLY A 105 4.40 10.87 -12.60
N GLU A 106 5.63 10.38 -12.70
CA GLU A 106 6.01 9.09 -12.13
C GLU A 106 6.12 9.16 -10.60
N LEU A 107 5.85 8.03 -9.95
CA LEU A 107 6.01 7.93 -8.50
C LEU A 107 7.49 8.07 -8.13
N PRO A 108 7.81 8.74 -7.00
CA PRO A 108 9.17 8.85 -6.50
C PRO A 108 9.85 7.51 -6.20
N SER A 109 9.05 6.44 -6.03
CA SER A 109 9.51 5.08 -5.77
C SER A 109 8.49 4.05 -6.24
N LYS A 110 8.99 2.84 -6.53
CA LYS A 110 8.22 1.66 -6.91
C LYS A 110 7.71 0.84 -5.71
N TYR A 111 8.22 1.10 -4.50
CA TYR A 111 7.86 0.37 -3.29
C TYR A 111 6.64 1.02 -2.63
N LEU A 112 5.53 0.30 -2.62
CA LEU A 112 4.25 0.73 -2.06
C LEU A 112 3.92 -0.08 -0.82
N ILE A 113 3.41 0.59 0.22
CA ILE A 113 2.97 -0.06 1.46
C ILE A 113 1.45 0.07 1.52
N MET A 114 0.77 -1.07 1.56
CA MET A 114 -0.68 -1.17 1.71
C MET A 114 -1.10 -0.80 3.12
N GLY A 115 -1.91 0.26 3.24
CA GLY A 115 -2.57 0.62 4.48
C GLY A 115 -3.77 -0.28 4.77
N SER A 116 -4.25 -0.26 6.02
CA SER A 116 -5.52 -0.88 6.41
C SER A 116 -6.75 0.00 6.12
N LEU A 117 -6.54 1.20 5.58
CA LEU A 117 -7.57 2.20 5.33
C LEU A 117 -8.18 2.00 3.94
N THR A 118 -9.48 1.74 3.90
CA THR A 118 -10.31 1.79 2.68
C THR A 118 -11.01 3.14 2.61
N TRP A 119 -10.88 3.86 1.50
CA TRP A 119 -11.53 5.15 1.28
C TRP A 119 -12.56 5.02 0.17
N LEU A 120 -13.81 5.44 0.42
CA LEU A 120 -14.87 5.51 -0.59
C LEU A 120 -15.08 6.98 -0.94
N GLU A 121 -14.87 7.32 -2.21
CA GLU A 121 -15.24 8.63 -2.73
C GLU A 121 -16.78 8.69 -2.79
N THR A 122 -17.39 9.65 -2.09
CA THR A 122 -18.85 9.87 -2.07
C THR A 122 -19.22 11.02 -2.98
#